data_AF-A0A1C6CZY1-F1
#
_entry.id   AF-A0A1C6CZY1-F1
#
_cell.length_a   1.000
_cell.length_b   1.000
_cell.length_c   1.000
_cell.angle_alpha   90.00
_cell.angle_beta   90.00
_cell.angle_gamma   90.00
#
_symmetry.space_group_name_H-M   'P 1'
#
loop_
_entity.id
_entity.type
_entity.pdbx_description
1 polymer ?
#
loop_
_entity_poly.entity_id
_entity_poly.type
_entity_poly.pdbx_seq_one_letter_code
_entity_poly.pdbx_strand_id
1 'polypeptide(L)'
;MLEILGNRQKILLVEGTPDKSTDRKLYSKIFEDYNIIPLEGCGTVIQTTKAYNRMREFHYKEVKGIIDRDRKAEEEINSLRTYDIFVSKVAEIENLFLLPEVIRIVARKQNIENVEEIVSAKKEKTIGFLKKI
;
A
#
# COMPACT_ATOMS: atom_id res chain seq x y z
N MET A 1 18.88 -2.82 21.63
CA MET A 1 18.29 -3.82 22.54
C MET A 1 16.79 -3.65 22.49
N LEU A 2 16.08 -4.56 21.82
CA LEU A 2 14.73 -4.95 22.22
C LEU A 2 14.51 -6.38 21.69
N GLU A 3 14.19 -7.25 22.63
CA GLU A 3 13.98 -8.68 22.57
C GLU A 3 13.19 -9.14 21.33
N ILE A 4 13.82 -9.90 20.43
CA ILE A 4 13.11 -10.75 19.47
C ILE A 4 13.59 -12.19 19.67
N LEU A 5 13.42 -12.68 20.90
CA LEU A 5 13.43 -14.11 21.19
C LEU A 5 11.99 -14.59 21.10
N GLY A 6 11.61 -15.10 19.93
CA GLY A 6 10.56 -16.12 19.85
C GLY A 6 9.26 -15.80 19.11
N ASN A 7 9.03 -14.60 18.57
CA ASN A 7 7.84 -14.39 17.74
C ASN A 7 8.20 -14.41 16.25
N ARG A 8 7.71 -15.42 15.52
CA ARG A 8 7.82 -15.48 14.05
C ARG A 8 6.93 -14.38 13.45
N GLN A 9 7.39 -13.14 13.47
CA GLN A 9 6.64 -12.00 12.96
C GLN A 9 6.54 -12.07 11.43
N LYS A 10 5.35 -11.72 10.91
CA LYS A 10 5.15 -11.46 9.48
C LYS A 10 5.63 -10.06 9.16
N ILE A 11 6.37 -9.89 8.08
CA ILE A 11 6.89 -8.60 7.63
C ILE A 11 6.21 -8.20 6.33
N LEU A 12 5.77 -6.94 6.28
CA LEU A 12 5.29 -6.31 5.07
C LEU A 12 6.21 -5.13 4.74
N LEU A 13 6.98 -5.29 3.68
CA LEU A 13 7.84 -4.28 3.10
C LEU A 13 6.98 -3.39 2.19
N VAL A 14 6.96 -2.09 2.42
CA VAL A 14 6.13 -1.15 1.64
C VAL A 14 6.97 -0.01 1.12
N GLU A 15 6.57 0.58 0.00
CA GLU A 15 7.18 1.82 -0.47
C GLU A 15 6.93 2.96 0.51
N GLY A 16 7.97 3.77 0.70
CA GLY A 16 7.88 5.02 1.45
C GLY A 16 9.13 5.27 2.26
N THR A 17 9.15 6.44 2.89
CA THR A 17 10.20 6.85 3.81
C THR A 17 9.63 6.90 5.24
N PRO A 18 10.46 6.83 6.29
CA PRO A 18 9.97 6.94 7.67
C PRO A 18 9.17 8.21 7.95
N ASP A 19 9.43 9.30 7.22
CA ASP A 19 8.75 10.59 7.28
C ASP A 19 7.39 10.63 6.54
N LYS A 20 7.15 9.75 5.56
CA LYS A 20 5.82 9.53 4.96
C LYS A 20 4.90 8.75 5.91
N SER A 21 4.49 9.41 7.00
CA SER A 21 3.79 8.75 8.10
C SER A 21 2.40 8.24 7.73
N THR A 22 1.74 8.80 6.71
CA THR A 22 0.36 8.47 6.34
C THR A 22 0.25 7.06 5.75
N ASP A 23 1.10 6.73 4.78
CA ASP A 23 1.09 5.42 4.12
C ASP A 23 1.39 4.31 5.11
N ARG A 24 2.43 4.51 5.93
CA ARG A 24 2.78 3.56 6.99
C ARG A 24 1.63 3.35 7.97
N LYS A 25 0.95 4.42 8.40
CA LYS A 25 -0.21 4.32 9.30
C LYS A 25 -1.36 3.57 8.62
N LEU A 26 -1.61 3.83 7.34
CA LEU A 26 -2.65 3.17 6.57
C LEU A 26 -2.37 1.66 6.46
N TYR A 27 -1.17 1.29 6.01
CA TYR A 27 -0.75 -0.12 5.95
C TYR A 27 -0.84 -0.81 7.31
N SER A 28 -0.42 -0.14 8.39
CA SER A 28 -0.48 -0.71 9.74
C SER A 28 -1.91 -0.95 10.23
N LYS A 29 -2.89 -0.20 9.71
CA LYS A 29 -4.32 -0.39 10.01
C LYS A 29 -5.00 -1.43 9.12
N ILE A 30 -4.54 -1.60 7.89
CA ILE A 30 -5.08 -2.60 6.96
C ILE A 30 -4.52 -3.99 7.28
N PHE A 31 -3.24 -4.07 7.67
CA PHE A 31 -2.51 -5.31 7.88
C PHE A 31 -2.01 -5.43 9.32
N GLU A 32 -2.94 -5.51 10.27
CA GLU A 32 -2.63 -5.51 11.71
C GLU A 32 -1.73 -6.67 12.17
N ASP A 33 -1.73 -7.79 11.43
CA ASP A 33 -0.89 -8.97 11.68
C ASP A 33 0.56 -8.83 11.18
N TYR A 34 0.88 -7.75 10.47
CA TYR A 34 2.20 -7.53 9.88
C TYR A 34 2.96 -6.41 10.57
N ASN A 35 4.26 -6.62 10.76
CA ASN A 35 5.18 -5.53 11.02
C ASN A 35 5.46 -4.78 9.71
N ILE A 36 5.04 -3.52 9.64
CA ILE A 36 5.19 -2.67 8.45
C ILE A 36 6.56 -2.00 8.45
N ILE A 37 7.37 -2.29 7.43
CA ILE A 37 8.70 -1.71 7.24
C ILE A 37 8.69 -0.89 5.94
N PRO A 38 8.73 0.45 6.02
CA PRO A 38 8.87 1.29 4.83
C PRO A 38 10.29 1.17 4.27
N LEU A 39 10.40 1.09 2.95
CA LEU A 39 11.65 1.08 2.20
C LEU A 39 11.61 2.14 1.10
N GLU A 40 12.73 2.80 0.88
CA GLU A 40 12.86 3.88 -0.09
C GLU A 40 12.77 3.34 -1.53
N GLY A 41 11.60 3.53 -2.14
CA GLY A 41 11.31 3.21 -3.54
C GLY A 41 11.02 1.74 -3.86
N CYS A 42 10.26 1.53 -4.94
CA CYS A 42 9.82 0.21 -5.41
C CYS A 42 10.98 -0.78 -5.62
N GLY A 43 12.11 -0.31 -6.15
CA GLY A 43 13.30 -1.13 -6.40
C GLY A 43 13.82 -1.79 -5.11
N THR A 44 13.89 -1.01 -4.03
CA THR A 44 14.37 -1.50 -2.73
C THR A 44 13.40 -2.52 -2.14
N VAL A 45 12.09 -2.29 -2.25
CA VAL A 45 11.07 -3.26 -1.83
C VAL A 45 11.21 -4.58 -2.60
N ILE A 46 11.36 -4.51 -3.92
CA ILE A 46 11.49 -5.68 -4.78
C ILE A 46 12.74 -6.50 -4.43
N GLN A 47 13.90 -5.85 -4.36
CA GLN A 47 15.16 -6.55 -4.09
C GLN A 47 15.18 -7.14 -2.68
N THR A 48 14.70 -6.39 -1.69
CA THR A 48 14.69 -6.83 -0.29
C THR A 48 13.73 -8.01 -0.09
N THR A 49 12.53 -7.96 -0.67
CA THR A 49 11.56 -9.07 -0.60
C THR A 49 12.16 -10.35 -1.21
N LYS A 50 12.77 -10.23 -2.40
CA LYS A 50 13.44 -11.36 -3.07
C LYS A 50 14.59 -11.93 -2.26
N ALA A 51 15.40 -11.07 -1.62
CA ALA A 51 16.53 -11.50 -0.79
C ALA A 51 16.05 -12.32 0.41
N TYR A 52 15.07 -11.81 1.17
CA TYR A 52 14.51 -12.54 2.32
C TYR A 52 13.88 -13.87 1.91
N ASN A 53 13.11 -13.91 0.81
CA ASN A 53 12.44 -15.14 0.37
C ASN A 53 13.41 -16.21 -0.18
N ARG A 54 14.65 -15.84 -0.55
CA ARG A 54 15.71 -16.80 -0.90
C ARG A 54 16.41 -17.36 0.33
N MET A 55 16.51 -16.58 1.40
CA MET A 55 17.23 -16.92 2.61
C MET A 55 16.31 -17.67 3.59
N ARG A 56 16.12 -18.97 3.34
CA ARG A 56 15.24 -19.87 4.13
C ARG A 56 15.64 -20.06 5.60
N GLU A 57 16.78 -19.53 6.02
CA GLU A 57 17.33 -19.70 7.38
C GLU A 57 16.97 -18.56 8.35
N PHE A 58 16.28 -17.50 7.91
CA PHE A 58 15.85 -16.44 8.83
C PHE A 58 14.60 -16.81 9.65
N HIS A 59 14.52 -16.24 10.86
CA HIS A 59 13.46 -16.50 11.85
C HIS A 59 12.07 -15.91 11.49
N TYR A 60 11.89 -15.29 10.33
CA TYR A 60 10.61 -14.70 9.93
C TYR A 60 9.65 -15.74 9.37
N LYS A 61 8.36 -15.63 9.72
CA LYS A 61 7.33 -16.55 9.21
C LYS A 61 7.05 -16.33 7.73
N GLU A 62 7.07 -15.06 7.33
CA GLU A 62 6.53 -14.58 6.06
C GLU A 62 7.07 -13.18 5.80
N VAL A 63 7.64 -12.95 4.60
CA VAL A 63 8.07 -11.63 4.14
C VAL A 63 7.41 -11.34 2.81
N LYS A 64 6.63 -10.25 2.75
CA LYS A 64 5.91 -9.81 1.54
C LYS A 64 6.25 -8.37 1.20
N GLY A 65 6.14 -8.02 -0.07
CA GLY A 65 6.30 -6.65 -0.56
C GLY A 65 4.98 -6.08 -1.08
N ILE A 66 4.71 -4.79 -0.85
CA ILE A 66 3.70 -4.02 -1.60
C ILE A 66 4.36 -2.82 -2.24
N ILE A 67 4.11 -2.65 -3.53
CA ILE A 67 4.56 -1.51 -4.33
C ILE A 67 3.38 -0.82 -5.02
N ASP A 68 3.58 0.44 -5.38
CA ASP A 68 2.65 1.24 -6.16
C ASP A 68 2.59 0.75 -7.61
N ARG A 69 1.41 0.88 -8.22
CA ARG A 69 1.14 0.40 -9.58
C ARG A 69 1.86 1.22 -10.62
N ASP A 70 1.95 2.54 -10.42
CA ASP A 70 2.46 3.47 -11.42
C ASP A 70 1.90 3.16 -12.82
N ARG A 71 2.79 2.89 -13.78
CA ARG A 71 2.50 2.51 -15.17
C ARG A 71 2.85 1.04 -15.47
N LYS A 72 2.97 0.19 -14.44
CA LYS A 72 3.39 -1.22 -14.60
C LYS A 72 2.34 -2.01 -15.39
N ALA A 73 2.82 -2.82 -16.34
CA ALA A 73 1.98 -3.67 -17.17
C ALA A 73 1.52 -4.92 -16.39
N GLU A 74 0.45 -5.57 -16.82
CA GLU A 74 -0.08 -6.76 -16.13
C GLU A 74 0.91 -7.93 -16.14
N GLU A 75 1.73 -8.06 -17.19
CA GLU A 75 2.79 -9.07 -17.26
C GLU A 75 3.84 -8.86 -16.15
N GLU A 76 4.22 -7.60 -15.90
CA GLU A 76 5.15 -7.23 -14.83
C GLU A 76 4.55 -7.52 -13.45
N ILE A 77 3.28 -7.13 -13.24
CA ILE A 77 2.54 -7.37 -11.99
C ILE A 77 2.46 -8.86 -11.68
N ASN A 78 2.14 -9.68 -12.68
CA ASN A 78 2.05 -11.13 -12.52
C ASN A 78 3.42 -11.75 -12.21
N SER A 79 4.49 -11.27 -12.85
CA SER A 79 5.86 -11.70 -12.54
C SER A 79 6.24 -11.38 -11.09
N LEU A 80 5.97 -10.17 -10.61
CA LEU A 80 6.25 -9.74 -9.23
C LEU A 80 5.52 -10.60 -8.19
N ARG A 81 4.28 -10.99 -8.48
CA ARG A 81 3.48 -11.84 -7.58
C ARG A 81 4.15 -13.18 -7.29
N THR A 82 4.93 -13.74 -8.23
CA THR A 82 5.66 -15.00 -8.02
C THR A 82 6.77 -14.91 -6.96
N TYR A 83 7.14 -13.68 -6.57
CA TYR A 83 8.13 -13.39 -5.53
C TYR A 83 7.50 -12.86 -4.23
N ASP A 84 6.18 -13.04 -4.05
CA ASP A 84 5.42 -12.48 -2.93
C ASP A 84 5.45 -10.94 -2.87
N ILE A 85 5.56 -10.30 -4.05
CA ILE A 85 5.47 -8.86 -4.22
C ILE A 85 4.13 -8.54 -4.88
N PHE A 86 3.34 -7.73 -4.21
CA PHE A 86 2.00 -7.34 -4.64
C PHE A 86 2.03 -5.88 -5.12
N VAL A 87 1.23 -5.60 -6.13
CA VAL A 87 1.09 -4.25 -6.69
C VAL A 87 -0.29 -3.74 -6.34
N SER A 88 -0.39 -2.50 -5.88
CA SER A 88 -1.68 -1.87 -5.57
C SER A 88 -2.59 -1.83 -6.83
N LYS A 89 -3.91 -1.83 -6.63
CA LYS A 89 -4.87 -1.71 -7.75
C LYS A 89 -5.11 -0.27 -8.20
N VAL A 90 -4.61 0.67 -7.40
CA VAL A 90 -4.63 2.11 -7.66
C VAL A 90 -3.22 2.55 -8.06
N ALA A 91 -3.04 3.76 -8.62
CA ALA A 91 -1.72 4.21 -9.05
C ALA A 91 -0.74 4.30 -7.86
N GLU A 92 -1.16 4.99 -6.80
CA GLU A 92 -0.48 5.15 -5.52
C GLU A 92 -1.45 4.77 -4.39
N ILE A 93 -0.95 4.26 -3.26
CA ILE A 93 -1.81 3.84 -2.14
C ILE A 93 -2.77 4.93 -1.65
N GLU A 94 -2.36 6.19 -1.68
CA GLU A 94 -3.15 7.36 -1.29
C GLU A 94 -4.40 7.55 -2.16
N ASN A 95 -4.38 7.05 -3.40
CA ASN A 95 -5.55 7.11 -4.27
C ASN A 95 -6.72 6.26 -3.76
N LEU A 96 -6.53 5.38 -2.76
CA LEU A 96 -7.65 4.74 -2.05
C LEU A 96 -8.62 5.78 -1.49
N PHE A 97 -8.14 6.95 -1.05
CA PHE A 97 -8.99 8.03 -0.53
C PHE A 97 -9.85 8.71 -1.60
N LEU A 98 -9.57 8.47 -2.88
CA LEU A 98 -10.35 8.98 -4.01
C LEU A 98 -11.44 7.99 -4.47
N LEU A 99 -11.43 6.76 -3.96
CA LEU A 99 -12.44 5.77 -4.31
C LEU A 99 -13.82 6.20 -3.79
N PRO A 100 -14.87 6.21 -4.63
CA PRO A 100 -16.21 6.61 -4.21
C PRO A 100 -16.71 5.86 -2.97
N GLU A 101 -16.44 4.56 -2.87
CA GLU A 101 -16.75 3.73 -1.71
C GLU A 101 -16.06 4.20 -0.43
N VAL A 102 -14.77 4.58 -0.49
CA VAL A 102 -14.02 5.09 0.66
C VAL A 102 -14.55 6.46 1.07
N ILE A 103 -14.79 7.36 0.10
CA ILE A 103 -15.40 8.67 0.34
C ILE A 103 -16.75 8.51 1.06
N ARG A 104 -17.61 7.61 0.58
CA ARG A 104 -18.91 7.34 1.21
C ARG A 104 -18.80 6.85 2.64
N ILE A 105 -17.87 5.93 2.92
CA ILE A 105 -17.64 5.42 4.27
C ILE A 105 -17.20 6.54 5.21
N VAL A 106 -16.25 7.38 4.77
CA VAL A 106 -15.74 8.50 5.58
C VAL A 106 -16.83 9.55 5.81
N ALA A 107 -17.58 9.92 4.78
CA ALA A 107 -18.66 10.89 4.88
C ALA A 107 -19.76 10.44 5.86
N ARG A 108 -20.17 9.16 5.80
CA ARG A 108 -21.10 8.58 6.77
C ARG A 108 -20.57 8.64 8.20
N LYS A 109 -19.29 8.31 8.42
CA LYS A 109 -18.67 8.41 9.75
C LYS A 109 -18.60 9.84 10.29
N GLN A 110 -18.59 10.84 9.41
CA GLN A 110 -18.57 12.25 9.78
C GLN A 110 -19.97 12.88 9.83
N ASN A 111 -21.05 12.09 9.68
CA ASN A 111 -22.43 12.58 9.56
C ASN A 111 -22.60 13.66 8.48
N ILE A 112 -21.87 13.51 7.37
CA ILE A 112 -21.98 14.40 6.23
C ILE A 112 -23.17 13.96 5.38
N GLU A 113 -24.11 14.88 5.17
CA GLU A 113 -25.23 14.72 4.25
C GLU A 113 -24.78 14.98 2.79
N ASN A 114 -25.63 14.63 1.81
CA ASN A 114 -25.38 14.88 0.38
C ASN A 114 -24.09 14.23 -0.16
N VAL A 115 -23.76 13.04 0.34
CA VAL A 115 -22.53 12.30 -0.03
C VAL A 115 -22.40 12.08 -1.54
N GLU A 116 -23.51 11.82 -2.24
CA GLU A 116 -23.47 11.59 -3.69
C GLU A 116 -23.12 12.87 -4.48
N GLU A 117 -23.55 14.05 -4.00
CA GLU A 117 -23.15 15.33 -4.59
C GLU A 117 -21.65 15.57 -4.41
N ILE A 118 -21.11 15.26 -3.23
CA ILE A 118 -19.67 15.34 -2.96
C ILE A 118 -18.89 14.41 -3.87
N VAL A 119 -19.33 13.16 -4.01
CA VAL A 119 -18.68 12.17 -4.90
C VAL A 119 -18.71 12.66 -6.35
N SER A 120 -19.85 13.15 -6.84
CA SER A 120 -19.98 13.67 -8.21
C SER A 120 -19.07 14.88 -8.44
N ALA A 121 -19.13 15.87 -7.55
CA ALA A 121 -18.31 17.08 -7.64
C ALA A 121 -16.81 16.78 -7.59
N LYS A 122 -16.38 15.85 -6.71
CA LYS A 122 -14.98 15.43 -6.64
C LYS A 122 -14.55 14.70 -7.91
N LYS A 123 -15.38 13.81 -8.45
CA LYS A 123 -15.10 13.10 -9.70
C LYS A 123 -14.93 14.06 -10.87
N GLU A 124 -15.87 14.98 -11.05
CA GLU A 124 -15.80 16.00 -12.11
C GLU A 124 -14.57 16.87 -11.98
N LYS A 125 -14.25 17.35 -10.78
CA LYS A 125 -13.06 18.16 -10.52
C LYS A 125 -11.77 17.41 -10.84
N THR A 126 -11.65 16.15 -10.41
CA THR A 126 -10.47 15.32 -10.68
C THR A 126 -10.29 15.05 -12.17
N ILE A 127 -11.36 14.65 -12.87
CA ILE A 127 -11.30 14.43 -14.33
C ILE A 127 -10.98 15.73 -15.06
N GLY A 128 -11.60 16.84 -14.64
CA GLY A 128 -11.35 18.17 -15.21
C GLY A 128 -9.92 18.64 -15.00
N PHE A 129 -9.28 18.29 -13.88
CA PHE A 129 -7.86 18.53 -13.64
C PHE A 129 -6.98 17.68 -14.58
N LEU A 130 -7.26 16.38 -14.68
CA LEU A 130 -6.49 15.47 -15.53
C LEU A 130 -6.57 15.81 -17.02
N LYS A 131 -7.69 16.37 -17.49
CA LYS A 131 -7.84 16.82 -18.89
C LYS A 131 -7.01 18.06 -19.25
N LYS A 132 -6.46 18.77 -18.25
CA LYS A 132 -5.67 20.00 -18.45
C LYS A 132 -4.16 19.74 -18.48
N ILE A 133 -3.74 18.52 -18.17
CA ILE A 133 -2.35 18.04 -18.19
C ILE A 133 -2.16 17.25 -19.48
#